data_AF-A0A531LK04-F1
#
_entry.id   AF-A0A531LK04-F1
#
_cell.length_a   1.000
_cell.length_b   1.000
_cell.length_c   1.000
_cell.angle_alpha   90.00
_cell.angle_beta   90.00
_cell.angle_gamma   90.00
#
_symmetry.space_group_name_H-M   'P 1'
#
loop_
_entity.id
_entity.type
_entity.pdbx_description
1 polymer ?
#
loop_
_entity_poly.entity_id
_entity_poly.type
_entity_poly.pdbx_seq_one_letter_code
_entity_poly.pdbx_strand_id
1 'polypeptide(L)' 'LNVLEGKVTDAASGKVQVNTQEVELKGKLNGSKSGDMLSLALRPEAISLGRQPGRDSSLTGEISEVHFLGSVIRVRVGIG' A
#
# COMPACT_ATOMS: atom_id res chain seq x y z
N LEU A 1 6.97 10.21 -3.67
CA LEU A 1 7.11 9.02 -2.81
C LEU A 1 5.92 9.01 -1.87
N ASN A 2 5.16 7.93 -1.82
CA ASN A 2 4.05 7.79 -0.87
C ASN A 2 4.57 7.00 0.34
N VAL A 3 4.11 7.34 1.55
CA VAL A 3 4.44 6.59 2.77
C VAL A 3 3.13 6.27 3.46
N LEU A 4 2.93 5.00 3.80
CA LEU A 4 1.77 4.52 4.56
C LEU A 4 2.25 4.03 5.92
N GLU A 5 1.55 4.39 6.99
CA GLU A 5 1.77 3.80 8.30
C GLU A 5 0.99 2.49 8.41
N GLY A 6 1.64 1.47 8.97
CA GLY A 6 1.02 0.16 9.12
C GLY A 6 1.44 -0.53 10.41
N LYS A 7 0.58 -1.42 10.88
CA LYS A 7 0.83 -2.29 12.04
C LYS A 7 1.10 -3.70 11.56
N VAL A 8 2.21 -4.29 11.98
CA VAL A 8 2.54 -5.68 11.63
C VAL A 8 1.52 -6.62 12.27
N THR A 9 0.83 -7.41 11.46
CA THR A 9 -0.10 -8.46 11.95
C THR A 9 0.62 -9.80 12.03
N ASP A 10 1.45 -10.12 11.04
CA ASP A 10 2.32 -11.29 11.04
C ASP A 10 3.67 -10.99 10.37
N ALA A 11 4.72 -10.94 11.20
CA ALA A 11 6.08 -10.69 10.72
C ALA A 11 6.64 -11.85 9.89
N ALA A 12 6.18 -13.09 10.10
CA ALA A 12 6.72 -14.27 9.43
C ALA A 12 6.22 -14.36 7.98
N SER A 13 4.94 -14.07 7.74
CA SER A 13 4.35 -14.02 6.39
C SER A 13 4.40 -12.64 5.73
N GLY A 14 4.85 -11.61 6.45
CA GLY A 14 5.01 -10.26 5.89
C GLY A 14 3.69 -9.49 5.77
N LYS A 15 2.74 -9.77 6.67
CA LYS A 15 1.43 -9.12 6.70
C LYS A 15 1.44 -7.85 7.55
N VAL A 16 0.91 -6.79 6.97
CA VAL A 16 0.81 -5.47 7.59
C VAL A 16 -0.59 -4.93 7.42
N GLN A 17 -1.21 -4.55 8.52
CA GLN A 17 -2.46 -3.82 8.56
C GLN A 17 -2.20 -2.35 8.23
N VAL A 18 -2.87 -1.83 7.20
CA VAL A 18 -2.89 -0.41 6.83
C VAL A 18 -4.34 0.06 6.89
N ASN A 19 -4.65 0.96 7.83
CA ASN A 19 -6.03 1.30 8.20
C ASN A 19 -6.86 0.03 8.48
N THR A 20 -7.95 -0.19 7.73
CA THR A 20 -8.85 -1.33 7.85
C THR A 20 -8.50 -2.50 6.92
N GLN A 21 -7.42 -2.40 6.13
CA GLN A 21 -7.02 -3.37 5.12
C GLN A 21 -5.68 -4.04 5.43
N GLU A 22 -5.52 -5.29 4.99
CA GLU A 22 -4.26 -6.04 5.12
C GLU A 22 -3.49 -6.01 3.78
N VAL A 23 -2.18 -5.80 3.86
CA VAL A 23 -1.25 -5.85 2.74
C VAL A 23 -0.23 -6.95 3.01
N GLU A 24 0.01 -7.79 2.01
CA GLU A 24 1.06 -8.79 2.04
C GLU A 24 2.30 -8.27 1.31
N LEU A 25 3.44 -8.32 1.98
CA LEU A 25 4.74 -8.02 1.39
C LEU A 25 5.47 -9.31 1.03
N LYS A 26 6.44 -9.20 0.12
CA LYS A 26 7.25 -10.36 -0.26
C LYS A 26 8.23 -10.70 0.87
N GLY A 27 7.91 -11.76 1.60
CA GLY A 27 8.78 -12.37 2.59
C GLY A 27 8.66 -11.77 3.98
N LYS A 28 9.46 -12.31 4.91
CA LYS A 28 9.43 -11.95 6.33
C LYS A 28 9.93 -10.53 6.61
N LEU A 29 9.29 -9.88 7.58
CA LEU A 29 9.66 -8.56 8.11
C LEU A 29 10.78 -8.70 9.16
N ASN A 30 12.01 -8.92 8.69
CA ASN A 30 13.15 -9.11 9.58
C ASN A 30 13.32 -7.92 10.54
N GLY A 31 13.40 -8.20 11.84
CA GLY A 31 13.58 -7.17 12.87
C GLY A 31 12.28 -6.57 13.41
N SER A 32 11.13 -6.86 12.79
CA SER A 32 9.82 -6.49 13.30
C SER A 32 9.13 -7.67 13.99
N LYS A 33 8.21 -7.37 14.89
CA LYS A 33 7.32 -8.31 15.58
C LYS A 33 5.87 -7.94 15.31
N SER A 34 4.97 -8.90 15.45
CA SER A 34 3.53 -8.61 15.42
C SER A 34 3.19 -7.58 16.49
N GLY A 35 2.47 -6.54 16.09
CA GLY A 35 2.16 -5.39 16.93
C GLY A 35 2.99 -4.15 16.65
N ASP A 36 4.16 -4.27 16.02
CA ASP A 36 5.03 -3.14 15.72
C ASP A 36 4.41 -2.21 14.68
N MET A 37 4.70 -0.92 14.80
CA MET A 37 4.38 0.09 13.79
C MET A 37 5.56 0.25 12.84
N LEU A 38 5.28 0.34 11.55
CA LEU A 38 6.27 0.62 10.51
C LEU A 38 5.72 1.53 9.41
N SER A 39 6.64 2.19 8.71
CA SER A 39 6.32 2.98 7.53
C SER A 39 6.61 2.19 6.26
N LEU A 40 5.62 2.06 5.38
CA LEU A 40 5.72 1.43 4.06
C LEU A 40 5.92 2.49 2.98
N ALA A 41 7.09 2.48 2.33
CA ALA A 41 7.34 3.34 1.18
C ALA A 41 6.73 2.75 -0.10
N LEU A 42 5.84 3.51 -0.71
CA LEU A 42 5.20 3.18 -1.98
C LEU A 42 5.70 4.07 -3.10
N ARG A 43 6.24 3.42 -4.12
CA ARG A 43 6.60 4.03 -5.39
C ARG A 43 5.33 4.26 -6.22
N PRO A 44 5.03 5.49 -6.66
CA PRO A 44 3.80 5.78 -7.40
C PRO A 44 3.68 4.97 -8.71
N GLU A 45 4.80 4.71 -9.38
CA GLU A 45 4.86 3.89 -10.59
C GLU A 45 4.58 2.39 -10.36
N ALA A 46 4.62 1.93 -9.10
CA ALA A 46 4.28 0.56 -8.72
C ALA A 46 2.78 0.38 -8.39
N ILE A 47 1.97 1.43 -8.54
CA ILE A 47 0.54 1.40 -8.28
C ILE A 47 -0.22 1.28 -9.61
N SER A 48 -1.32 0.54 -9.60
CA SER A 48 -2.26 0.48 -10.71
C SER A 48 -3.68 0.65 -10.17
N LEU A 49 -4.54 1.34 -10.91
CA LEU A 49 -5.94 1.44 -10.57
C LEU A 49 -6.65 0.16 -11.00
N GLY A 50 -7.35 -0.47 -10.05
CA GLY A 50 -8.01 -1.76 -10.25
C GLY A 50 -7.07 -2.96 -10.08
N ARG A 51 -7.66 -4.15 -9.95
CA ARG A 51 -6.90 -5.41 -9.87
C ARG A 51 -6.28 -5.75 -11.21
N GLN A 52 -5.04 -6.23 -11.18
CA GLN A 52 -4.28 -6.66 -12.35
C GLN A 52 -3.69 -8.04 -12.08
N PRO A 53 -3.69 -8.97 -13.06
CA PRO A 53 -3.03 -10.26 -12.91
C PRO A 53 -1.54 -10.09 -12.50
N GLY A 54 -1.07 -10.95 -11.59
CA GLY A 54 0.32 -10.92 -11.10
C GLY A 54 0.64 -9.79 -10.10
N ARG A 55 -0.38 -9.09 -9.56
CA ARG A 55 -0.22 -8.19 -8.41
C ARG A 55 -0.94 -8.80 -7.21
N ASP A 56 -0.16 -9.08 -6.17
CA ASP A 56 -0.61 -9.91 -5.04
C ASP A 56 -1.29 -9.09 -3.92
N SER A 57 -1.13 -7.76 -3.96
CA SER A 57 -1.64 -6.84 -2.94
C SER A 57 -2.50 -5.74 -3.55
N SER A 58 -3.64 -5.46 -2.91
CA SER A 58 -4.56 -4.40 -3.31
C SER A 58 -5.03 -3.61 -2.10
N LEU A 59 -5.09 -2.28 -2.25
CA LEU A 59 -5.73 -1.37 -1.30
C LEU A 59 -6.89 -0.68 -2.01
N THR A 60 -8.04 -0.67 -1.35
CA THR A 60 -9.24 0.07 -1.74
C THR A 60 -9.16 1.47 -1.14
N GLY A 61 -9.66 2.45 -1.87
CA GLY A 61 -9.72 3.81 -1.41
C GLY A 61 -10.61 4.65 -2.31
N GLU A 62 -10.87 5.87 -1.88
CA GLU A 62 -11.67 6.83 -2.63
C GLU A 62 -10.76 7.79 -3.40
N ILE A 63 -11.07 8.02 -4.68
CA ILE A 63 -10.38 9.03 -5.47
C ILE A 63 -10.87 10.40 -5.01
N SER A 64 -9.99 11.17 -4.36
CA SER A 64 -10.33 12.50 -3.87
C SER A 64 -10.03 13.59 -4.91
N GLU A 65 -9.05 13.37 -5.79
CA GLU A 65 -8.64 14.33 -6.81
C GLU A 65 -8.10 13.64 -8.07
N VAL A 66 -8.37 14.24 -9.23
CA VAL A 66 -7.79 13.85 -10.52
C VAL A 66 -7.28 15.10 -11.22
N HIS A 67 -6.00 15.10 -11.60
CA HIS A 67 -5.35 16.20 -12.33
C HIS A 67 -4.86 15.69 -13.69
N PHE A 68 -5.23 16.39 -14.76
CA PHE A 68 -4.80 16.10 -16.12
C PHE A 68 -3.68 17.06 -16.52
N LEU A 69 -2.48 16.54 -16.77
CA LEU A 69 -1.27 17.31 -17.07
C LEU A 69 -0.75 16.96 -18.48
N GLY A 70 -1.67 16.82 -19.45
CA GLY A 70 -1.37 16.36 -20.80
C GLY A 70 -1.32 14.84 -20.89
N SER A 71 -0.15 14.27 -21.16
CA SER A 71 0.05 12.81 -21.25
C SER A 71 0.11 12.11 -19.89
N VAL A 72 0.10 12.88 -18.80
CA VAL A 72 0.18 12.37 -17.42
C VAL A 72 -1.12 12.68 -16.68
N ILE A 73 -1.69 11.65 -16.06
CA ILE A 73 -2.79 11.80 -15.10
C ILE A 73 -2.22 11.59 -13.70
N ARG A 74 -2.48 12.53 -12.80
CA ARG A 74 -2.16 12.39 -11.37
C ARG A 74 -3.45 12.18 -10.60
N VAL A 75 -3.54 11.04 -9.91
CA VAL A 75 -4.69 10.67 -9.09
C VAL A 75 -4.28 10.69 -7.62
N ARG A 76 -5.08 11.33 -6.77
CA ARG A 76 -4.95 11.26 -5.32
C ARG A 76 -6.04 10.32 -4.79
N VAL A 77 -5.63 9.35 -3.98
CA VAL A 77 -6.53 8.35 -3.39
C VAL A 77 -6.39 8.42 -1.87
N GLY A 78 -7.51 8.62 -1.18
CA GLY A 78 -7.60 8.46 0.26
C GLY A 78 -7.80 6.99 0.59
N ILE A 79 -6.96 6.45 1.49
CA ILE A 79 -7.06 5.06 1.97
C ILE A 79 -7.54 5.13 3.42
N GLY A 80 -8.62 4.42 3.75
CA GLY A 80 -9.25 4.39 5.06
C GLY A 80 -10.23 3.24 5.17
#